data_AF-A0A915Y170-F1
#
_entry.id   AF-A0A915Y170-F1
#
_cell.length_a   1.000
_cell.length_b   1.000
_cell.length_c   1.000
_cell.angle_alpha   90.00
_cell.angle_beta   90.00
_cell.angle_gamma   90.00
#
_symmetry.space_group_name_H-M   'P 1'
#
loop_
_entity.id
_entity.type
_entity.pdbx_description
1 polymer ?
#
loop_
_entity_poly.entity_id
_entity_poly.type
_entity_poly.pdbx_seq_one_letter_code
_entity_poly.pdbx_strand_id
1 'polypeptide(L)' 'MVKLHDALYAGRPFAHRALHVDFTPHIGVGNDPDPHVCLRQIALWNETEFALRGRVATLDLVRYEDDAVHTFAQVQLL' A
#
# COMPACT_ATOMS: atom_id res chain seq x y z
N MET A 1 -1.22 -2.88 -12.60
CA MET A 1 -1.74 -2.98 -11.22
C MET A 1 -3.13 -2.36 -11.00
N VAL A 2 -3.64 -1.49 -11.87
CA VAL A 2 -5.02 -0.94 -11.76
C VAL A 2 -6.11 -2.03 -11.72
N LYS A 3 -5.94 -3.11 -12.48
CA LYS A 3 -6.93 -4.19 -12.60
C LYS A 3 -7.25 -4.93 -11.29
N LEU A 4 -6.25 -5.16 -10.42
CA LEU A 4 -6.50 -5.87 -9.15
C LEU A 4 -7.27 -4.97 -8.18
N HIS A 5 -6.86 -3.71 -8.06
CA HIS A 5 -7.58 -2.70 -7.27
C HIS A 5 -9.06 -2.63 -7.69
N ASP A 6 -9.33 -2.46 -8.98
CA ASP A 6 -10.71 -2.35 -9.47
C ASP A 6 -11.51 -3.65 -9.24
N ALA A 7 -10.88 -4.81 -9.38
CA ALA A 7 -11.51 -6.11 -9.11
C ALA A 7 -11.86 -6.28 -7.63
N LEU A 8 -11.03 -5.80 -6.69
CA LEU A 8 -11.31 -5.85 -5.25
C LEU A 8 -12.51 -4.97 -4.86
N TYR A 9 -12.78 -3.93 -5.64
CA TYR A 9 -13.97 -3.09 -5.48
C TYR A 9 -15.19 -3.58 -6.27
N ALA A 10 -15.17 -4.77 -6.85
CA ALA A 10 -16.33 -5.32 -7.54
C ALA A 10 -17.42 -5.76 -6.54
N GLY A 11 -18.67 -5.36 -6.80
CA GLY A 11 -19.82 -5.77 -5.98
C GLY A 11 -19.93 -4.99 -4.66
N ARG A 12 -20.09 -5.70 -3.55
CA ARG A 12 -20.37 -5.08 -2.22
C ARG A 12 -19.33 -4.03 -1.80
N PRO A 13 -18.00 -4.24 -1.98
CA PRO A 13 -17.00 -3.27 -1.55
C PRO A 13 -17.04 -1.96 -2.35
N PHE A 14 -17.69 -1.92 -3.53
CA PHE A 14 -17.75 -0.72 -4.37
C PHE A 14 -18.27 0.51 -3.61
N ALA A 15 -19.23 0.32 -2.71
CA ALA A 15 -19.80 1.39 -1.89
C ALA A 15 -18.75 2.08 -0.97
N HIS A 16 -17.62 1.42 -0.71
CA HIS A 16 -16.52 1.93 0.11
C HIS A 16 -15.33 2.45 -0.72
N ARG A 17 -15.44 2.44 -2.06
CA ARG A 17 -14.39 2.96 -2.93
C ARG A 17 -14.33 4.48 -2.83
N ALA A 18 -13.16 5.02 -2.48
CA ALA A 18 -12.91 6.47 -2.45
C ALA A 18 -12.77 7.03 -3.89
N LEU A 19 -13.90 7.30 -4.56
CA LEU A 19 -13.93 7.81 -5.94
C LEU A 19 -13.32 9.22 -6.13
N HIS A 20 -13.07 9.94 -5.05
CA HIS A 20 -12.50 11.29 -5.06
C HIS A 20 -10.96 11.30 -5.04
N VAL A 21 -10.32 10.14 -4.93
CA VAL A 21 -8.86 9.99 -4.91
C VAL A 21 -8.43 9.04 -6.00
N ASP A 22 -7.47 9.46 -6.81
CA ASP A 22 -6.86 8.59 -7.80
C ASP A 22 -5.99 7.53 -7.13
N PHE A 23 -6.22 6.27 -7.49
CA PHE A 23 -5.40 5.17 -6.98
C PHE A 23 -4.03 5.16 -7.64
N THR A 24 -2.99 5.44 -6.85
CA THR A 24 -1.59 5.28 -7.26
C THR A 24 -0.99 4.08 -6.54
N PRO A 25 -0.62 2.98 -7.22
CA PRO A 25 0.02 1.85 -6.58
C PRO A 25 1.45 2.23 -6.14
N HIS A 26 1.71 2.18 -4.84
CA HIS A 26 3.00 2.56 -4.26
C HIS A 26 3.34 1.66 -3.06
N ILE A 27 4.61 1.72 -2.63
CA ILE A 27 5.09 1.15 -1.37
C ILE A 27 5.42 2.33 -0.47
N GLY A 28 4.74 2.42 0.68
CA GLY A 28 5.09 3.40 1.71
C GLY A 28 6.42 3.03 2.34
N VAL A 29 7.40 3.93 2.25
CA VAL A 29 8.75 3.73 2.78
C VAL A 29 9.08 4.68 3.95
N GLY A 30 8.20 5.64 4.24
CA GLY A 30 8.30 6.52 5.40
C GLY A 30 6.94 7.15 5.73
N ASN A 31 6.67 7.37 7.02
CA ASN A 31 5.39 7.89 7.52
C ASN A 31 5.56 8.78 8.76
N ASP A 32 6.71 9.44 8.91
CA ASP A 32 6.97 10.35 10.04
C ASP A 32 6.11 11.62 9.92
N PRO A 33 5.49 12.10 11.02
CA PRO A 33 4.75 13.37 11.03
C PRO A 33 5.60 14.59 10.65
N ASP A 34 6.92 14.57 10.90
CA ASP A 34 7.85 15.61 10.45
C ASP A 34 8.31 15.33 9.01
N PRO A 35 7.91 16.15 8.02
CA PRO A 35 8.31 15.97 6.63
C PRO A 35 9.83 16.04 6.43
N HIS A 36 10.57 16.76 7.29
CA HIS A 36 12.02 16.83 7.19
C HIS A 36 12.71 15.49 7.52
N VAL A 37 12.12 14.68 8.41
CA VAL A 37 12.61 13.33 8.70
C VAL A 37 12.49 12.45 7.45
N CYS A 38 11.33 12.48 6.79
CA CYS A 38 11.10 11.73 5.56
C CYS A 38 12.03 12.19 4.41
N LEU A 39 12.22 13.50 4.23
CA LEU A 39 13.10 14.06 3.19
C LEU A 39 14.56 13.62 3.35
N ARG A 40 15.08 13.57 4.58
CA ARG A 40 16.45 13.10 4.84
C ARG A 40 16.63 11.63 4.47
N GLN A 41 15.65 10.78 4.74
CA GLN A 41 15.70 9.36 4.39
C GLN A 41 15.69 9.16 2.86
N ILE A 42 14.82 9.90 2.16
CA ILE A 42 14.75 9.86 0.69
C ILE A 42 16.07 10.34 0.07
N ALA A 43 16.65 11.43 0.60
CA ALA A 43 17.93 11.94 0.11
C ALA A 43 19.02 10.87 0.21
N LEU A 44 19.15 10.21 1.38
CA LEU A 44 20.12 9.14 1.61
C LEU A 44 19.93 7.96 0.64
N TRP A 45 18.71 7.49 0.44
CA TRP A 45 18.46 6.37 -0.47
C TRP A 45 18.78 6.70 -1.92
N ASN A 46 18.50 7.94 -2.34
CA ASN A 46 18.79 8.42 -3.69
C ASN A 46 20.29 8.66 -3.95
N GLU A 47 21.16 8.60 -2.94
CA GLU A 47 22.63 8.62 -3.14
C GLU A 47 23.13 7.38 -3.88
N THR A 48 22.34 6.31 -3.88
CA THR A 48 22.66 5.05 -4.55
C THR A 48 21.56 4.66 -5.52
N GLU A 49 21.94 4.19 -6.69
CA GLU A 49 20.96 3.63 -7.62
C GLU A 49 20.50 2.25 -7.12
N PHE A 50 19.20 2.11 -6.88
CA PHE A 50 18.60 0.82 -6.54
C PHE A 50 17.24 0.66 -7.22
N ALA A 51 16.81 -0.58 -7.36
CA ALA A 51 15.50 -0.91 -7.90
C ALA A 51 14.88 -2.06 -7.10
N LEU A 52 13.59 -1.91 -6.75
CA LEU A 52 12.80 -2.98 -6.16
C LEU A 52 12.07 -3.74 -7.26
N ARG A 53 12.25 -5.06 -7.30
CA ARG A 53 11.56 -5.96 -8.22
C ARG A 53 10.97 -7.12 -7.43
N GLY A 54 9.72 -7.46 -7.72
CA GLY A 54 9.05 -8.55 -7.03
C GLY A 54 7.68 -8.86 -7.62
N ARG A 55 7.03 -9.87 -7.07
CA ARG A 55 5.66 -10.27 -7.38
C ARG A 55 4.85 -10.28 -6.08
N VAL A 56 3.64 -9.72 -6.14
CA VAL A 56 2.66 -9.89 -5.06
C VAL A 56 2.09 -11.31 -5.17
N ALA A 57 2.39 -12.15 -4.18
CA ALA A 57 1.93 -13.54 -4.12
C ALA A 57 0.69 -13.71 -3.23
N THR A 58 0.48 -12.81 -2.28
CA THR A 58 -0.62 -12.88 -1.31
C THR A 58 -1.31 -11.53 -1.14
N LEU A 59 -2.57 -11.58 -0.74
CA LEU A 59 -3.31 -10.46 -0.19
C LEU A 59 -3.68 -10.77 1.25
N ASP A 60 -3.36 -9.85 2.15
CA ASP A 60 -3.78 -9.93 3.55
C ASP A 60 -5.08 -9.15 3.72
N LEU A 61 -6.05 -9.78 4.38
CA LEU A 61 -7.21 -9.10 4.93
C LEU A 61 -6.84 -8.61 6.31
N VAL A 62 -6.84 -7.29 6.45
CA VAL A 62 -6.39 -6.60 7.66
C VAL A 62 -7.52 -5.86 8.33
N ARG A 63 -7.37 -5.70 9.64
CA ARG A 63 -8.20 -4.91 10.52
C ARG A 63 -7.30 -3.87 11.17
N TYR A 64 -7.75 -2.62 11.21
CA TYR A 64 -7.04 -1.53 11.87
C TYR A 64 -7.82 -1.12 13.11
N GLU A 65 -7.26 -1.41 14.29
CA GLU A 65 -7.86 -1.16 15.61
C GLU A 65 -6.71 -0.76 16.56
N ASP A 66 -6.95 0.16 17.49
CA ASP A 66 -5.97 0.62 18.51
C ASP A 66 -4.59 1.02 17.93
N ASP A 67 -4.60 1.77 16.83
CA ASP A 67 -3.41 2.22 16.09
C ASP A 67 -2.53 1.07 15.55
N ALA A 68 -3.05 -0.15 15.49
CA ALA A 68 -2.36 -1.34 15.04
C ALA A 68 -3.07 -2.01 13.85
N VAL A 69 -2.27 -2.60 12.96
CA VAL A 69 -2.76 -3.40 11.83
C VAL A 69 -2.67 -4.88 12.20
N HIS A 70 -3.81 -5.57 12.13
CA HIS A 70 -3.93 -7.00 12.42
C HIS A 70 -4.39 -7.76 11.19
N THR A 71 -3.57 -8.69 10.71
CA THR A 71 -3.97 -9.64 9.66
C THR A 71 -4.86 -10.72 10.27
N PHE A 72 -6.06 -10.92 9.71
CA PHE A 72 -6.99 -11.96 10.17
C PHE A 72 -7.29 -13.04 9.12
N ALA A 73 -6.95 -12.79 7.85
CA ALA A 73 -6.99 -13.79 6.80
C ALA A 73 -5.98 -13.46 5.69
N GLN A 74 -5.62 -14.45 4.89
CA GLN A 74 -4.73 -14.30 3.75
C GLN A 74 -5.29 -15.05 2.55
N VAL A 75 -5.15 -14.46 1.36
CA VAL A 75 -5.56 -15.02 0.07
C VAL A 75 -4.32 -15.17 -0.80
N GLN A 76 -4.09 -16.36 -1.34
CA GLN A 76 -3.04 -16.60 -2.32
C GLN A 76 -3.47 -16.09 -3.70
N LEU A 77 -2.59 -15.36 -4.37
CA LEU A 77 -2.75 -14.91 -5.75
C LEU A 77 -2.07 -15.93 -6.67
N LEU A 78 -2.87 -16.51 -7.58
CA LEU A 78 -2.41 -17.49 -8.58
C LEU A 78 -1.42 -16.88 -9.58
#